data_AF-A0A553QA25-F1
#
_entry.id   AF-A0A553QA25-F1
#
_cell.length_a   1.000
_cell.length_b   1.000
_cell.length_c   1.000
_cell.angle_alpha   90.00
_cell.angle_beta   90.00
_cell.angle_gamma   90.00
#
_symmetry.space_group_name_H-M   'P 1'
#
loop_
_entity.id
_entity.type
_entity.pdbx_description
1 polymer ?
#
loop_
_entity_poly.entity_id
_entity_poly.type
_entity_poly.pdbx_seq_one_letter_code
_entity_poly.pdbx_strand_id
1 'polypeptide(L)'
;VVIWDFNGAVLLSLGFDAYFTSRTLENNRRNVWFAEFWEENFNCKLMSSSKREDTSRKCTGQERIGIDSKYEQEGKVQFVIDAVYAMAHALHNMQKVLCPNQSVICEKMERNSGKTLLDHIRAVNFNGSAGTLVTFNRNGDAPGRYDLFQYQMNINSTPGYKVIGQWAETLQLNAKKGHEALSCNGNADAECTPTGSYRIAGRRQQQVVGFYPLS
;
A
#
# COMPACT_ATOMS: atom_id res chain seq x y z
N VAL A 1 6.93 -5.57 -14.02
CA VAL A 1 7.97 -4.61 -14.42
C VAL A 1 8.22 -3.75 -13.21
N VAL A 2 9.32 -3.98 -12.50
CA VAL A 2 9.75 -3.12 -11.39
C VAL A 2 10.66 -2.10 -12.04
N ILE A 3 10.20 -0.85 -12.13
CA ILE A 3 11.00 0.25 -12.68
C ILE A 3 12.04 0.58 -11.60
N TRP A 4 13.29 0.30 -11.92
CA TRP A 4 14.44 0.69 -11.12
C TRP A 4 14.65 2.19 -11.31
N ASP A 5 14.45 2.98 -10.26
CA ASP A 5 15.09 4.29 -10.18
C ASP A 5 15.35 4.69 -8.72
N PHE A 6 16.62 4.92 -8.40
CA PHE A 6 17.13 5.22 -7.05
C PHE A 6 16.90 6.70 -6.64
N ASN A 7 16.09 7.47 -7.38
CA ASN A 7 16.03 8.94 -7.29
C ASN A 7 14.63 9.53 -7.03
N GLY A 8 13.68 8.84 -6.39
CA GLY A 8 12.44 9.53 -6.01
C GLY A 8 11.33 8.68 -5.40
N ALA A 9 11.13 8.84 -4.10
CA ALA A 9 10.12 8.16 -3.28
C ALA A 9 8.67 8.67 -3.45
N VAL A 10 8.37 9.50 -4.44
CA VAL A 10 7.01 9.98 -4.76
C VAL A 10 6.47 9.33 -6.05
N LEU A 11 7.35 8.75 -6.87
CA LEU A 11 7.02 8.22 -8.18
C LEU A 11 6.44 6.79 -8.16
N LEU A 12 6.57 6.05 -7.05
CA LEU A 12 6.17 4.63 -7.02
C LEU A 12 4.66 4.40 -6.81
N SER A 13 3.95 5.25 -6.06
CA SER A 13 2.47 5.17 -5.97
C SER A 13 1.83 5.51 -7.32
N LEU A 14 2.26 6.59 -7.98
CA LEU A 14 1.85 6.94 -9.34
C LEU A 14 2.28 5.88 -10.37
N GLY A 15 3.47 5.29 -10.18
CA GLY A 15 3.98 4.23 -11.03
C GLY A 15 3.15 2.95 -10.96
N PHE A 16 2.61 2.61 -9.80
CA PHE A 16 1.71 1.47 -9.67
C PHE A 16 0.38 1.69 -10.39
N ASP A 17 -0.19 2.90 -10.29
CA ASP A 17 -1.45 3.23 -10.95
C ASP A 17 -1.29 3.13 -12.47
N ALA A 18 -0.22 3.70 -13.03
CA ALA A 18 0.12 3.56 -14.44
C ALA A 18 0.36 2.09 -14.81
N TYR A 19 1.07 1.32 -13.97
CA TYR A 19 1.30 -0.10 -14.19
C TYR A 19 0.00 -0.91 -14.22
N PHE A 20 -0.92 -0.68 -13.28
CA PHE A 20 -2.15 -1.46 -13.14
C PHE A 20 -3.16 -1.10 -14.22
N THR A 21 -3.36 0.19 -14.49
CA THR A 21 -4.28 0.67 -15.54
C THR A 21 -3.82 0.29 -16.94
N SER A 22 -2.51 0.11 -17.16
CA SER A 22 -1.98 -0.37 -18.43
C SER A 22 -2.16 -1.88 -18.65
N ARG A 23 -2.66 -2.65 -17.66
CA ARG A 23 -2.81 -4.11 -17.80
C ARG A 23 -3.97 -4.46 -18.72
N THR A 24 -3.75 -5.44 -19.58
CA THR A 24 -4.75 -6.04 -20.47
C THR A 24 -4.67 -7.56 -20.39
N LEU A 25 -5.69 -8.26 -20.89
CA LEU A 25 -5.67 -9.73 -21.00
C LEU A 25 -4.48 -10.24 -21.81
N GLU A 26 -4.00 -9.46 -22.79
CA GLU A 26 -2.87 -9.82 -23.62
C GLU A 26 -1.52 -9.67 -22.90
N ASN A 27 -1.32 -8.57 -22.16
CA ASN A 27 -0.02 -8.23 -21.58
C ASN A 27 0.16 -8.72 -20.12
N ASN A 28 -0.83 -9.40 -19.55
CA ASN A 28 -0.82 -9.87 -18.16
C ASN A 28 -1.09 -11.37 -18.00
N ARG A 29 -0.69 -12.20 -18.98
CA ARG A 29 -0.89 -13.66 -18.96
C ARG A 29 -0.21 -14.39 -17.80
N ARG A 30 0.75 -13.76 -17.11
CA ARG A 30 1.42 -14.33 -15.93
C ARG A 30 0.47 -14.45 -14.73
N ASN A 31 -0.51 -13.55 -14.61
CA ASN A 31 -1.47 -13.59 -13.52
C ASN A 31 -2.67 -14.45 -13.93
N VAL A 32 -2.72 -15.68 -13.39
CA VAL A 32 -3.77 -16.66 -13.71
C VAL A 32 -5.18 -16.22 -13.29
N TRP A 33 -5.29 -15.34 -12.31
CA TRP A 33 -6.56 -14.78 -11.82
C TRP A 33 -7.01 -13.55 -12.61
N PHE A 34 -6.20 -13.05 -13.55
CA PHE A 34 -6.51 -11.81 -14.24
C PHE A 34 -7.71 -11.93 -15.19
N ALA A 35 -7.97 -13.13 -15.72
CA ALA A 35 -9.14 -13.40 -16.56
C ALA A 35 -10.46 -13.26 -15.76
N GLU A 36 -10.51 -13.85 -14.56
CA GLU A 36 -11.65 -13.76 -13.64
C GLU A 36 -11.87 -12.32 -13.19
N PHE A 37 -10.81 -11.64 -12.77
CA PHE A 37 -10.85 -10.21 -12.45
C PHE A 37 -11.42 -9.37 -13.61
N TRP A 38 -11.02 -9.65 -14.85
CA TRP A 38 -11.49 -8.91 -16.02
C TRP A 38 -12.99 -9.07 -16.23
N GLU A 39 -13.50 -10.31 -16.13
CA GLU A 39 -14.93 -10.60 -16.25
C GLU A 39 -15.75 -9.85 -15.20
N GLU A 40 -15.32 -9.87 -13.93
CA GLU A 40 -16.01 -9.18 -12.84
C GLU A 40 -15.94 -7.66 -12.98
N ASN A 41 -14.76 -7.12 -13.25
CA ASN A 41 -14.51 -5.68 -13.26
C ASN A 41 -15.23 -4.96 -14.40
N PHE A 42 -15.41 -5.62 -15.55
CA PHE A 42 -16.14 -5.07 -16.71
C PHE A 42 -17.54 -5.66 -16.88
N ASN A 43 -17.98 -6.52 -15.96
CA ASN A 43 -19.25 -7.22 -15.99
C ASN A 43 -19.54 -7.88 -17.36
N CYS A 44 -18.57 -8.67 -17.84
CA CYS A 44 -18.61 -9.35 -19.13
C CYS A 44 -18.07 -10.79 -19.02
N LYS A 45 -18.28 -11.61 -20.06
CA LYS A 45 -17.78 -12.99 -20.13
C LYS A 45 -16.79 -13.21 -21.27
N LEU A 46 -15.70 -13.91 -20.97
CA LEU A 46 -14.70 -14.32 -21.95
C LEU A 46 -15.20 -15.57 -22.69
N MET A 47 -14.92 -15.64 -24.00
CA MET A 47 -15.46 -16.71 -24.86
C MET A 47 -14.97 -18.13 -24.48
N SER A 48 -13.90 -18.26 -23.69
CA SER A 48 -13.40 -19.56 -23.22
C SER A 48 -14.16 -20.11 -22.00
N SER A 49 -14.95 -19.29 -21.31
CA SER A 49 -15.56 -19.62 -20.01
C SER A 49 -16.93 -20.30 -20.15
N SER A 50 -17.56 -20.22 -21.32
CA SER A 50 -18.99 -20.53 -21.48
C SER A 50 -19.26 -21.40 -22.72
N LYS A 51 -19.54 -22.69 -22.49
CA LYS A 51 -20.17 -23.61 -23.46
C LYS A 51 -21.70 -23.47 -23.52
N ARG A 52 -22.27 -22.55 -22.73
CA ARG A 52 -23.70 -22.30 -22.67
C ARG A 52 -24.01 -20.93 -23.24
N GLU A 53 -25.16 -20.87 -23.90
CA GLU A 53 -25.80 -19.69 -24.46
C GLU A 53 -26.18 -18.74 -23.32
N ASP A 54 -25.16 -18.10 -22.75
CA ASP A 54 -25.29 -17.14 -21.67
C ASP A 54 -25.63 -15.79 -22.31
N THR A 55 -26.73 -15.17 -21.89
CA THR A 55 -27.19 -13.85 -22.38
C THR A 55 -26.30 -12.70 -21.90
N SER A 56 -25.21 -13.03 -21.20
CA SER A 56 -24.23 -12.10 -20.66
C SER A 56 -23.41 -11.42 -21.77
N ARG A 57 -23.11 -10.14 -21.55
CA ARG A 57 -22.26 -9.33 -22.43
C ARG A 57 -20.91 -10.02 -22.62
N LYS A 58 -20.46 -10.18 -23.86
CA LYS A 58 -19.12 -10.70 -24.16
C LYS A 58 -18.04 -9.65 -23.97
N CYS A 59 -16.92 -10.02 -23.37
CA CYS A 59 -15.74 -9.16 -23.31
C CYS A 59 -15.10 -9.03 -24.71
N THR A 60 -14.68 -7.83 -25.06
CA THR A 60 -13.98 -7.54 -26.33
C THR A 60 -12.47 -7.69 -26.22
N GLY A 61 -11.93 -7.60 -25.00
CA GLY A 61 -10.50 -7.55 -24.72
C GLY A 61 -9.86 -6.19 -25.00
N GLN A 62 -10.65 -5.21 -25.44
CA GLN A 62 -10.21 -3.82 -25.68
C GLN A 62 -10.55 -2.89 -24.52
N GLU A 63 -11.27 -3.37 -23.50
CA GLU A 63 -11.63 -2.59 -22.32
C GLU A 63 -10.38 -2.07 -21.59
N ARG A 64 -10.50 -0.92 -20.92
CA ARG A 64 -9.39 -0.24 -20.22
C ARG A 64 -9.76 0.07 -18.78
N ILE A 65 -8.89 -0.36 -17.85
CA ILE A 65 -9.06 -0.11 -16.41
C ILE A 65 -8.89 1.38 -16.13
N GLY A 66 -9.82 1.98 -15.40
CA GLY A 66 -9.84 3.42 -15.12
C GLY A 66 -10.50 4.28 -16.21
N ILE A 67 -10.84 3.70 -17.38
CA ILE A 67 -11.61 4.36 -18.44
C ILE A 67 -12.99 3.71 -18.56
N ASP A 68 -13.02 2.40 -18.85
CA ASP A 68 -14.26 1.63 -19.02
C ASP A 68 -14.72 0.97 -17.69
N SER A 69 -13.92 1.08 -16.63
CA SER A 69 -14.25 0.63 -15.27
C SER A 69 -13.69 1.59 -14.23
N LYS A 70 -14.35 1.68 -13.07
CA LYS A 70 -13.87 2.51 -11.96
C LYS A 70 -12.58 1.89 -11.39
N TYR A 71 -11.53 2.71 -11.27
CA TYR A 71 -10.29 2.35 -10.60
C TYR A 71 -10.03 3.30 -9.44
N GLU A 72 -9.69 2.74 -8.28
CA GLU A 72 -9.21 3.47 -7.12
C GLU A 72 -8.12 2.61 -6.47
N GLN A 73 -6.94 3.18 -6.26
CA GLN A 73 -5.81 2.45 -5.68
C GLN A 73 -6.15 2.01 -4.25
N GLU A 74 -5.90 0.74 -3.93
CA GLU A 74 -6.06 0.25 -2.57
C GLU A 74 -4.97 0.87 -1.67
N GLY A 75 -5.38 1.42 -0.52
CA GLY A 75 -4.52 2.26 0.33
C GLY A 75 -3.32 1.56 0.98
N LYS A 76 -3.22 0.24 0.87
CA LYS A 76 -2.15 -0.61 1.41
C LYS A 76 -1.19 -1.10 0.35
N VAL A 77 -1.39 -0.77 -0.93
CA VAL A 77 -0.46 -1.12 -2.02
C VAL A 77 0.98 -0.69 -1.69
N GLN A 78 1.16 0.50 -1.11
CA GLN A 78 2.46 0.98 -0.64
C GLN A 78 3.16 -0.01 0.31
N PHE A 79 2.43 -0.68 1.21
CA PHE A 79 3.02 -1.63 2.16
C PHE A 79 3.45 -2.92 1.47
N VAL A 80 2.70 -3.36 0.46
CA VAL A 80 3.07 -4.52 -0.34
C VAL A 80 4.35 -4.23 -1.12
N ILE A 81 4.48 -3.04 -1.70
CA ILE A 81 5.69 -2.60 -2.39
C ILE A 81 6.86 -2.56 -1.41
N ASP A 82 6.71 -1.84 -0.29
CA ASP A 82 7.76 -1.67 0.71
C ASP A 82 8.20 -3.01 1.33
N ALA A 83 7.30 -3.97 1.51
CA ALA A 83 7.64 -5.31 1.99
C ALA A 83 8.54 -6.08 1.01
N VAL A 84 8.26 -5.98 -0.30
CA VAL A 84 9.10 -6.59 -1.34
C VAL A 84 10.46 -5.90 -1.40
N TYR A 85 10.49 -4.56 -1.29
CA TYR A 85 11.75 -3.81 -1.24
C TYR A 85 12.57 -4.13 0.01
N ALA A 86 11.93 -4.32 1.18
CA ALA A 86 12.63 -4.73 2.40
C ALA A 86 13.34 -6.06 2.21
N MET A 87 12.68 -7.05 1.59
CA MET A 87 13.33 -8.33 1.26
C MET A 87 14.49 -8.15 0.26
N ALA A 88 14.30 -7.32 -0.78
CA ALA A 88 15.34 -7.04 -1.75
C ALA A 88 16.57 -6.38 -1.12
N HIS A 89 16.37 -5.39 -0.25
CA HIS A 89 17.43 -4.74 0.52
C HIS A 89 18.15 -5.73 1.45
N ALA A 90 17.41 -6.61 2.13
CA ALA A 90 17.98 -7.63 3.01
C ALA A 90 18.88 -8.60 2.24
N LEU A 91 18.38 -9.13 1.12
CA LEU A 91 19.12 -10.04 0.25
C LEU A 91 20.35 -9.36 -0.36
N HIS A 92 20.23 -8.10 -0.78
CA HIS A 92 21.34 -7.31 -1.32
C HIS A 92 22.44 -7.09 -0.27
N ASN A 93 22.06 -6.73 0.96
CA ASN A 93 23.01 -6.54 2.06
C ASN A 93 23.69 -7.87 2.42
N MET A 94 22.93 -8.97 2.46
CA MET A 94 23.45 -10.31 2.71
C MET A 94 24.42 -10.76 1.62
N GLN A 95 24.10 -10.48 0.36
CA GLN A 95 24.95 -10.80 -0.79
C GLN A 95 26.28 -10.05 -0.70
N LYS A 96 26.27 -8.75 -0.40
CA LYS A 96 27.49 -7.94 -0.23
C LYS A 96 28.41 -8.46 0.88
N VAL A 97 27.83 -8.98 1.96
CA VAL A 97 28.59 -9.50 3.12
C VAL A 97 29.16 -10.89 2.82
N LEU A 98 28.36 -11.79 2.24
CA LEU A 98 28.74 -13.20 2.08
C LEU A 98 29.51 -13.46 0.78
N CYS A 99 29.28 -12.65 -0.25
CA CYS A 99 29.83 -12.81 -1.59
C CYS A 99 30.62 -11.55 -2.01
N PRO A 100 31.71 -11.19 -1.29
CA PRO A 100 32.51 -10.02 -1.65
C PRO A 100 33.09 -10.17 -3.06
N ASN A 101 33.09 -9.07 -3.83
CA ASN A 101 33.61 -8.97 -5.20
C ASN A 101 32.85 -9.82 -6.26
N GLN A 102 31.65 -10.27 -5.94
CA GLN A 102 30.76 -10.95 -6.89
C GLN A 102 29.43 -10.20 -6.94
N SER A 103 28.77 -10.19 -8.10
CA SER A 103 27.40 -9.66 -8.26
C SER A 103 26.35 -10.77 -8.37
N VAL A 104 26.77 -12.02 -8.14
CA VAL A 104 25.96 -13.22 -8.24
C VAL A 104 25.75 -13.83 -6.85
N ILE A 105 24.78 -14.73 -6.76
CA ILE A 105 24.58 -15.56 -5.56
C ILE A 105 25.74 -16.55 -5.49
N CYS A 106 26.46 -16.57 -4.37
CA CYS A 106 27.56 -17.48 -4.12
C CYS A 106 27.15 -18.65 -3.20
N GLU A 107 27.96 -19.70 -3.19
CA GLU A 107 27.70 -20.94 -2.41
C GLU A 107 27.52 -20.69 -0.90
N LYS A 108 28.15 -19.63 -0.35
CA LYS A 108 27.95 -19.21 1.05
C LYS A 108 26.57 -18.65 1.32
N MET A 109 25.96 -17.98 0.34
CA MET A 109 24.61 -17.44 0.45
C MET A 109 23.57 -18.54 0.24
N GLU A 110 23.79 -19.46 -0.70
CA GLU A 110 22.88 -20.60 -0.95
C GLU A 110 22.78 -21.56 0.25
N ARG A 111 23.91 -21.86 0.91
CA ARG A 111 23.95 -22.77 2.06
C ARG A 111 23.59 -22.12 3.40
N ASN A 112 23.25 -20.83 3.41
CA ASN A 112 23.03 -20.12 4.65
C ASN A 112 21.65 -20.43 5.28
N SER A 113 21.56 -20.27 6.59
CA SER A 113 20.30 -20.49 7.32
C SER A 113 19.34 -19.31 7.17
N GLY A 114 18.03 -19.58 7.31
CA GLY A 114 17.00 -18.54 7.38
C GLY A 114 17.20 -17.55 8.54
N LYS A 115 17.92 -17.94 9.60
CA LYS A 115 18.29 -17.04 10.70
C LYS A 115 19.20 -15.91 10.23
N THR A 116 20.20 -16.21 9.40
CA THR A 116 21.10 -15.19 8.87
C THR A 116 20.34 -14.21 7.97
N LEU A 117 19.40 -14.71 7.16
CA LEU A 117 18.54 -13.84 6.36
C LEU A 117 17.66 -12.95 7.26
N LEU A 118 17.07 -13.50 8.33
CA LEU A 118 16.27 -12.74 9.29
C LEU A 118 17.05 -11.60 9.94
N ASP A 119 18.33 -11.81 10.28
CA ASP A 119 19.19 -10.77 10.82
C ASP A 119 19.37 -9.61 9.82
N HIS A 120 19.51 -9.92 8.52
CA HIS A 120 19.60 -8.90 7.47
C HIS A 120 18.26 -8.21 7.22
N ILE A 121 17.12 -8.91 7.33
CA ILE A 121 15.78 -8.33 7.24
C ILE A 121 15.57 -7.32 8.38
N ARG A 122 15.93 -7.67 9.61
CA ARG A 122 15.79 -6.77 10.77
C ARG A 122 16.71 -5.54 10.69
N ALA A 123 17.81 -5.65 9.97
CA ALA A 123 18.78 -4.57 9.80
C ALA A 123 18.49 -3.63 8.62
N VAL A 124 17.41 -3.83 7.84
CA VAL A 124 17.11 -2.94 6.71
C VAL A 124 16.72 -1.54 7.20
N ASN A 125 17.19 -0.55 6.44
CA ASN A 125 16.94 0.86 6.70
C ASN A 125 16.97 1.59 5.35
N PHE A 126 15.80 1.96 4.84
CA PHE A 126 15.66 2.66 3.55
C PHE A 126 14.40 3.53 3.52
N ASN A 127 14.36 4.50 2.61
CA ASN A 127 13.13 5.27 2.36
C ASN A 127 12.20 4.49 1.44
N GLY A 128 11.01 4.16 1.95
CA GLY A 128 9.96 3.45 1.23
C GLY A 128 9.29 4.30 0.15
N SER A 129 8.36 3.68 -0.55
CA SER A 129 7.65 4.21 -1.73
C SER A 129 6.77 5.44 -1.49
N ALA A 130 6.52 5.79 -0.23
CA ALA A 130 5.82 7.00 0.19
C ALA A 130 6.75 8.06 0.82
N GLY A 131 8.08 7.89 0.68
CA GLY A 131 9.08 8.75 1.32
C GLY A 131 9.22 8.53 2.82
N THR A 132 8.65 7.44 3.34
CA THR A 132 8.68 7.08 4.76
C THR A 132 9.77 6.08 5.05
N LEU A 133 10.49 6.28 6.15
CA LEU A 133 11.54 5.36 6.57
C LEU A 133 10.94 3.97 6.88
N VAL A 134 11.49 2.94 6.24
CA VAL A 134 11.15 1.53 6.49
C VAL A 134 12.26 0.92 7.35
N THR A 135 11.91 0.62 8.59
CA THR A 135 12.77 -0.02 9.60
C THR A 135 11.96 -1.01 10.42
N PHE A 136 12.65 -1.90 11.13
CA PHE A 136 12.04 -2.85 12.04
C PHE A 136 12.59 -2.71 13.46
N ASN A 137 11.72 -2.89 14.44
CA ASN A 137 12.14 -2.98 15.84
C ASN A 137 12.68 -4.38 16.17
N ARG A 138 13.07 -4.60 17.44
CA ARG A 138 13.60 -5.90 17.92
C ARG A 138 12.64 -7.08 17.70
N ASN A 139 11.33 -6.83 17.66
CA ASN A 139 10.32 -7.85 17.44
C ASN A 139 10.08 -8.13 15.95
N GLY A 140 10.57 -7.27 15.05
CA GLY A 140 10.31 -7.33 13.62
C GLY A 140 9.12 -6.48 13.18
N ASP A 141 8.60 -5.60 14.03
CA ASP A 141 7.51 -4.70 13.67
C ASP A 141 8.05 -3.39 13.11
N ALA A 142 7.36 -2.88 12.09
CA ALA A 142 7.59 -1.53 11.59
C ALA A 142 6.90 -0.48 12.51
N PRO A 143 7.48 0.73 12.67
CA PRO A 143 6.95 1.76 13.55
C PRO A 143 5.57 2.26 13.11
N GLY A 144 4.56 2.11 13.96
CA GLY A 144 3.18 2.45 13.63
C GLY A 144 2.98 3.93 13.29
N ARG A 145 2.51 4.20 12.07
CA ARG A 145 2.07 5.53 11.62
C ARG A 145 0.61 5.49 11.19
N TYR A 146 -0.10 6.59 11.40
CA TYR A 146 -1.52 6.73 11.10
C TYR A 146 -1.77 8.11 10.51
N ASP A 147 -2.58 8.16 9.46
CA ASP A 147 -3.19 9.40 9.01
C ASP A 147 -4.56 9.55 9.67
N LEU A 148 -4.83 10.75 10.16
CA LEU A 148 -6.07 11.10 10.83
C LEU A 148 -6.97 11.81 9.83
N PHE A 149 -8.15 11.26 9.60
CA PHE A 149 -9.15 11.79 8.70
C PHE A 149 -10.36 12.28 9.48
N GLN A 150 -10.93 13.40 9.03
CA GLN A 150 -12.22 13.90 9.47
C GLN A 150 -13.16 13.90 8.28
N TYR A 151 -14.36 13.36 8.46
CA TYR A 151 -15.43 13.55 7.48
C TYR A 151 -15.96 14.98 7.59
N GLN A 152 -15.90 15.73 6.49
CA GLN A 152 -16.30 17.13 6.44
C GLN A 152 -17.43 17.31 5.44
N MET A 153 -18.51 17.97 5.88
CA MET A 153 -19.60 18.45 5.03
C MET A 153 -19.50 19.98 4.98
N ASN A 154 -19.16 20.52 3.84
CA ASN A 154 -19.09 21.96 3.62
C ASN A 154 -20.16 22.35 2.61
N ILE A 155 -20.86 23.46 2.84
CA ILE A 155 -21.91 23.95 1.94
C ILE A 155 -21.35 24.21 0.52
N ASN A 156 -20.06 24.57 0.44
CA ASN A 156 -19.38 24.95 -0.80
C ASN A 156 -18.44 23.86 -1.38
N SER A 157 -18.37 22.66 -0.79
CA SER A 157 -17.51 21.59 -1.31
C SER A 157 -18.12 20.20 -1.12
N THR A 158 -17.80 19.29 -2.04
CA THR A 158 -18.26 17.91 -1.98
C THR A 158 -17.94 17.28 -0.62
N PRO A 159 -18.93 16.69 0.07
CA PRO A 159 -18.71 15.98 1.32
C PRO A 159 -17.66 14.86 1.17
N GLY A 160 -16.77 14.72 2.15
CA GLY A 160 -15.75 13.68 2.10
C GLY A 160 -14.77 13.68 3.26
N TYR A 161 -13.94 12.65 3.32
CA TYR A 161 -12.85 12.54 4.29
C TYR A 161 -11.69 13.47 3.89
N LYS A 162 -11.23 14.27 4.85
CA LYS A 162 -10.07 15.15 4.71
C LYS A 162 -9.03 14.79 5.76
N VAL A 163 -7.75 14.78 5.37
CA VAL A 163 -6.64 14.56 6.30
C VAL A 163 -6.50 15.79 7.20
N ILE A 164 -6.64 15.58 8.50
CA ILE A 164 -6.53 16.61 9.54
C ILE A 164 -5.24 16.50 10.36
N GLY A 165 -4.50 15.40 10.23
CA GLY A 165 -3.27 15.21 10.97
C GLY A 165 -2.66 13.84 10.77
N GLN A 166 -1.60 13.58 11.53
CA GLN A 166 -0.86 12.32 11.53
C GLN A 166 -0.47 11.95 12.95
N TRP A 167 -0.34 10.66 13.22
CA TRP A 167 0.19 10.12 14.46
C TRP A 167 1.30 9.12 14.11
N ALA A 168 2.46 9.27 14.74
CA ALA A 168 3.55 8.29 14.68
C ALA A 168 4.08 8.07 16.10
N GLU A 169 5.09 8.82 16.50
CA GLU A 169 5.53 8.89 17.91
C GLU A 169 4.79 10.00 18.67
N THR A 170 4.47 11.09 17.96
CA THR A 170 3.72 12.23 18.49
C THR A 170 2.51 12.52 17.61
N LEU A 171 1.48 13.11 18.22
CA LEU A 171 0.30 13.57 17.53
C LEU A 171 0.58 14.92 16.85
N GLN A 172 0.35 14.98 15.54
CA GLN A 172 0.48 16.19 14.74
C GLN A 172 -0.87 16.52 14.11
N LEU A 173 -1.60 17.47 14.68
CA LEU A 173 -2.89 17.93 14.17
C LEU A 173 -2.75 19.29 13.48
N ASN A 174 -3.42 19.44 12.34
CA ASN A 174 -3.57 20.73 11.69
C ASN A 174 -4.96 21.29 12.02
N ALA A 175 -5.01 22.09 13.09
CA ALA A 175 -6.24 22.73 13.58
C ALA A 175 -6.94 23.61 12.52
N LYS A 176 -6.21 24.11 11.52
CA LYS A 176 -6.80 24.91 10.41
C LYS A 176 -7.46 24.05 9.33
N LYS A 177 -7.09 22.76 9.24
CA LYS A 177 -7.67 21.79 8.29
C LYS A 177 -8.83 21.01 8.88
N GLY A 178 -8.87 20.87 10.20
CA GLY A 178 -10.06 20.40 10.90
C GLY A 178 -11.14 21.48 10.84
N HIS A 179 -12.40 21.08 10.66
CA HIS A 179 -13.49 21.92 11.14
C HIS A 179 -13.41 22.00 12.66
N GLU A 180 -13.72 23.17 13.23
CA GLU A 180 -13.85 23.37 14.68
C GLU A 180 -14.90 22.41 15.25
N ALA A 181 -14.44 21.23 15.60
CA ALA A 181 -15.12 20.29 16.45
C ALA A 181 -14.12 20.02 17.57
N LEU A 182 -14.52 20.32 18.81
CA LEU A 182 -13.75 20.23 20.05
C LEU A 182 -13.04 21.53 20.46
N SER A 183 -13.82 22.59 20.74
CA SER A 183 -13.53 23.40 21.93
C SER A 183 -14.14 22.69 23.14
N CYS A 184 -13.54 21.57 23.55
CA CYS A 184 -13.85 20.99 24.85
C CYS A 184 -12.95 21.71 25.87
N ASN A 185 -13.50 22.70 26.58
CA ASN A 185 -12.85 23.16 27.80
C ASN A 185 -12.72 21.92 28.70
N GLY A 186 -11.48 21.56 29.08
CA GLY A 186 -11.12 20.28 29.71
C GLY A 186 -11.68 20.01 31.11
N ASN A 187 -12.93 20.41 31.39
CA ASN A 187 -13.64 20.09 32.62
C ASN A 187 -14.63 18.94 32.36
N ALA A 188 -14.79 18.08 33.36
CA ALA A 188 -15.65 16.89 33.31
C ALA A 188 -17.14 17.20 33.04
N ASP A 189 -17.55 18.47 33.13
CA ASP A 189 -18.93 18.94 32.97
C ASP A 189 -19.13 19.85 31.74
N ALA A 190 -18.18 19.87 30.79
CA ALA A 190 -18.32 20.69 29.59
C ALA A 190 -19.31 20.07 28.58
N GLU A 191 -20.46 20.73 28.43
CA GLU A 191 -21.43 20.44 27.38
C GLU A 191 -20.78 20.69 26.01
N CYS A 192 -20.44 19.62 25.30
CA CYS A 192 -19.91 19.69 23.95
C CYS A 192 -21.05 20.14 23.03
N THR A 193 -21.10 21.43 22.65
CA THR A 193 -22.07 21.89 21.65
C THR A 193 -21.78 21.21 20.32
N PRO A 194 -22.68 20.37 19.78
CA PRO A 194 -22.41 19.66 18.54
C PRO A 194 -22.69 20.59 17.36
N THR A 195 -21.69 21.29 16.86
CA THR A 195 -21.75 21.97 15.55
C THR A 195 -21.58 20.96 14.42
N GLY A 196 -22.34 19.85 14.41
CA GLY A 196 -22.37 18.89 13.31
C GLY A 196 -21.94 17.47 13.67
N SER A 197 -22.45 16.52 12.89
CA SER A 197 -22.18 15.08 13.03
C SER A 197 -20.82 14.74 12.43
N TYR A 198 -19.74 14.88 13.20
CA TYR A 198 -18.39 14.57 12.72
C TYR A 198 -18.01 13.11 12.98
N ARG A 199 -17.36 12.47 12.01
CA ARG A 199 -16.74 11.16 12.16
C ARG A 199 -15.24 11.30 11.95
N ILE A 200 -14.46 10.87 12.94
CA ILE A 200 -13.00 10.77 12.83
C ILE A 200 -12.66 9.33 12.49
N ALA A 201 -11.87 9.13 11.44
CA ALA A 201 -11.36 7.84 11.03
C ALA A 201 -9.83 7.87 11.04
N GLY A 202 -9.21 6.90 11.71
CA GLY A 202 -7.77 6.67 11.58
C GLY A 202 -7.51 5.65 10.49
N ARG A 203 -6.69 5.98 9.50
CA ARG A 203 -6.13 4.98 8.59
C ARG A 203 -4.74 4.63 9.09
N ARG A 204 -4.53 3.38 9.47
CA ARG A 204 -3.18 2.87 9.75
C ARG A 204 -2.38 2.92 8.46
N GLN A 205 -1.31 3.71 8.50
CA GLN A 205 -0.32 3.85 7.43
C GLN A 205 0.78 2.77 7.53
N GLN A 206 0.51 1.61 8.15
CA GLN A 206 1.38 0.44 8.10
C GLN A 206 0.66 -0.81 8.60
N GLN A 207 0.63 -1.89 7.82
CA GLN A 207 0.22 -3.20 8.32
C GLN A 207 1.48 -3.99 8.71
N VAL A 208 1.41 -4.72 9.82
CA VAL A 208 2.52 -5.52 10.35
C VAL A 208 2.98 -6.50 9.27
N VAL A 209 4.16 -6.29 8.68
CA VAL A 209 4.85 -7.32 7.89
C VAL A 209 5.59 -8.19 8.90
N GLY A 210 4.82 -9.00 9.64
CA GLY A 210 5.36 -9.87 10.67
C GLY A 210 6.04 -11.06 10.02
N PHE A 211 7.36 -11.05 9.94
CA PHE A 211 8.14 -12.26 9.64
C PHE A 211 8.32 -13.05 10.93
N TYR A 212 7.32 -13.86 11.26
CA TYR A 212 7.42 -14.79 12.37
C TYR A 212 8.31 -15.97 11.97
N PRO A 213 9.27 -16.40 12.82
CA PRO A 213 9.97 -17.65 12.59
C PRO A 213 8.95 -18.79 12.61
N LEU A 214 8.97 -19.63 11.57
CA LEU A 214 8.30 -20.92 11.62
C LEU A 214 9.01 -21.77 12.66
N SER A 215 8.33 -22.02 13.78
CA SER A 215 8.74 -22.96 14.83
C SER A 215 8.60 -24.40 14.35
#